data_AF-A0A931VRC1-F1
#
_entry.id   AF-A0A931VRC1-F1
#
_cell.length_a   1.000
_cell.length_b   1.000
_cell.length_c   1.000
_cell.angle_alpha   90.00
_cell.angle_beta   90.00
_cell.angle_gamma   90.00
#
_symmetry.space_group_name_H-M   'P 1'
#
loop_
_entity.id
_entity.type
_entity.pdbx_description
1 polymer ?
#
loop_
_entity_poly.entity_id
_entity_poly.type
_entity_poly.pdbx_seq_one_letter_code
_entity_poly.pdbx_strand_id
1 'polypeptide(L)'
;METTKKKNFNLRSLGVLVLVLYIVFLIGPIAGLDVPTIAASIKANPLQLIQFLIIGISNGAIIAIIALGYTMVYGIIELINFAHGDVYMIGVFTSLTVLSLTGTLNSTNPVQIVLGLAFALIIAIVVCASLNAAIERLAYRRLRNAPRLAPLISAIGMSFIIENIGLMWAAQAWLVPSFGTTGGASQKVFPDMLSALFKATGFNGGDVNLLVASGLPLRLTVKDILVIVLAV
;
A
#
# COMPACT_ATOMS: atom_id res chain seq x y z
N MET A 1 -7.35 -34.74 -47.26
CA MET A 1 -6.99 -34.49 -45.84
C MET A 1 -5.70 -33.69 -45.91
N GLU A 2 -5.60 -32.43 -45.51
CA GLU A 2 -6.12 -31.76 -44.32
C GLU A 2 -5.92 -30.24 -44.53
N THR A 3 -6.96 -29.44 -44.34
CA THR A 3 -6.93 -27.99 -44.58
C THR A 3 -6.35 -27.27 -43.35
N THR A 4 -5.18 -26.65 -43.52
CA THR A 4 -4.51 -25.82 -42.50
C THR A 4 -5.28 -24.53 -42.23
N LYS A 5 -5.98 -24.50 -41.10
CA LYS A 5 -6.75 -23.36 -40.58
C LYS A 5 -5.80 -22.21 -40.20
N LYS A 6 -5.65 -21.21 -41.07
CA LYS A 6 -4.86 -19.99 -40.81
C LYS A 6 -5.48 -19.23 -39.63
N LYS A 7 -4.79 -19.20 -38.48
CA LYS A 7 -5.19 -18.48 -37.27
C LYS A 7 -5.16 -16.98 -37.57
N ASN A 8 -6.32 -16.35 -37.79
CA ASN A 8 -6.43 -14.91 -38.00
C ASN A 8 -5.90 -14.17 -36.76
N PHE A 9 -4.70 -13.57 -36.88
CA PHE A 9 -4.11 -12.74 -35.85
C PHE A 9 -4.87 -11.41 -35.82
N ASN A 10 -5.63 -11.19 -34.76
CA ASN A 10 -6.47 -10.01 -34.64
C ASN A 10 -5.57 -8.80 -34.31
N LEU A 11 -5.34 -7.92 -35.28
CA LEU A 11 -4.36 -6.82 -35.18
C LEU A 11 -4.68 -5.85 -34.02
N ARG A 12 -5.97 -5.74 -33.66
CA ARG A 12 -6.44 -4.99 -32.50
C ARG A 12 -6.05 -5.62 -31.17
N SER A 13 -6.10 -6.95 -31.03
CA SER A 13 -5.65 -7.62 -29.79
C SER A 13 -4.13 -7.60 -29.65
N LEU A 14 -3.39 -7.56 -30.77
CA LEU A 14 -1.94 -7.35 -30.76
C LEU A 14 -1.58 -5.94 -30.28
N GLY A 15 -2.27 -4.91 -30.78
CA GLY A 15 -2.05 -3.53 -30.34
C GLY A 15 -2.34 -3.33 -28.85
N VAL A 16 -3.43 -3.93 -28.34
CA VAL A 16 -3.76 -3.91 -26.91
C VAL A 16 -2.70 -4.65 -26.09
N LEU A 17 -2.23 -5.81 -26.55
CA LEU A 17 -1.18 -6.58 -25.86
C LEU A 17 0.14 -5.78 -25.75
N VAL A 18 0.56 -5.14 -26.85
CA VAL A 18 1.79 -4.32 -26.89
C VAL A 18 1.66 -3.12 -25.96
N LEU A 19 0.50 -2.47 -25.94
CA LEU A 19 0.22 -1.34 -25.06
C LEU A 19 0.22 -1.76 -23.58
N VAL A 20 -0.37 -2.91 -23.25
CA VAL A 20 -0.32 -3.49 -21.90
C VAL A 20 1.13 -3.81 -21.50
N LEU A 21 1.91 -4.45 -22.37
CA LEU A 21 3.32 -4.73 -22.10
C LEU A 21 4.15 -3.45 -21.90
N TYR A 22 3.89 -2.42 -22.69
CA TYR A 22 4.56 -1.12 -22.55
C TYR A 22 4.24 -0.45 -21.22
N ILE A 23 2.97 -0.45 -20.80
CA ILE A 23 2.53 0.06 -19.49
C ILE A 23 3.20 -0.73 -18.36
N VAL A 24 3.24 -2.06 -18.46
CA VAL A 24 3.90 -2.91 -17.46
C VAL A 24 5.40 -2.62 -17.39
N PHE A 25 6.06 -2.34 -18.51
CA PHE A 25 7.49 -2.04 -18.51
C PHE A 25 7.83 -0.64 -17.99
N LEU A 26 6.91 0.32 -18.14
CA LEU A 26 7.09 1.69 -17.68
C LEU A 26 6.70 1.89 -16.20
N ILE A 27 5.66 1.18 -15.73
CA ILE A 27 5.18 1.23 -14.34
C ILE A 27 5.82 0.13 -13.48
N GLY A 28 6.24 -0.98 -14.08
CA GLY A 28 6.90 -2.11 -13.42
C GLY A 28 8.02 -1.70 -12.46
N PRO A 29 8.94 -0.79 -12.83
CA PRO A 29 9.98 -0.31 -11.92
C PRO A 29 9.45 0.37 -10.66
N ILE A 30 8.36 1.11 -10.78
CA ILE A 30 7.74 1.84 -9.67
C ILE A 30 6.94 0.88 -8.77
N ALA A 31 6.40 -0.19 -9.35
CA ALA A 31 5.66 -1.24 -8.66
C ALA A 31 6.56 -2.38 -8.10
N GLY A 32 7.88 -2.31 -8.29
CA GLY A 32 8.83 -3.36 -7.87
C GLY A 32 8.87 -4.60 -8.76
N LEU A 33 8.29 -4.52 -9.97
CA LEU A 33 8.26 -5.57 -11.00
C LEU A 33 9.25 -5.26 -12.14
N ASP A 34 10.49 -4.92 -11.79
CA ASP A 34 11.57 -4.73 -12.74
C ASP A 34 12.00 -6.07 -13.37
N VAL A 35 11.28 -6.49 -14.41
CA VAL A 35 11.51 -7.75 -15.13
C VAL A 35 12.99 -7.95 -15.54
N PRO A 36 13.72 -6.92 -16.02
CA PRO A 36 15.14 -7.06 -16.36
C PRO A 36 16.02 -7.35 -15.14
N THR A 37 15.78 -6.66 -14.02
CA THR A 37 16.55 -6.81 -12.78
C THR A 37 16.25 -8.16 -12.12
N ILE A 38 14.98 -8.58 -12.10
CA ILE A 38 14.54 -9.88 -11.59
C ILE A 38 15.18 -11.01 -12.41
N ALA A 39 15.21 -10.90 -13.73
CA ALA A 39 15.82 -11.89 -14.61
C ALA A 39 17.34 -11.99 -14.41
N ALA A 40 18.02 -10.86 -14.21
CA ALA A 40 19.45 -10.83 -13.89
C ALA A 40 19.74 -11.45 -12.51
N SER A 41 18.90 -11.15 -11.52
CA SER A 41 18.95 -11.71 -10.17
C SER A 41 18.76 -13.24 -10.14
N ILE A 42 17.78 -13.77 -10.87
CA ILE A 42 17.52 -15.23 -10.94
C ILE A 42 18.68 -15.97 -11.62
N LYS A 43 19.29 -15.38 -12.66
CA LYS A 43 20.48 -15.97 -13.31
C LYS A 43 21.70 -15.97 -12.38
N ALA A 44 21.84 -14.95 -11.53
CA ALA A 44 22.93 -14.87 -10.56
C ALA A 44 22.78 -15.87 -9.41
N ASN A 45 21.55 -16.09 -8.92
CA ASN A 45 21.25 -17.04 -7.85
C ASN A 45 19.91 -17.75 -8.09
N PRO A 46 19.89 -19.07 -8.42
CA PRO A 46 18.65 -19.79 -8.71
C PRO A 46 17.70 -19.91 -7.50
N LEU A 47 18.22 -19.79 -6.27
CA LEU A 47 17.41 -19.75 -5.04
C LEU A 47 16.49 -18.54 -4.96
N GLN A 48 16.82 -17.45 -5.68
CA GLN A 48 16.02 -16.24 -5.68
C GLN A 48 14.66 -16.44 -6.36
N LEU A 49 14.55 -17.43 -7.26
CA LEU A 49 13.29 -17.82 -7.87
C LEU A 49 12.30 -18.34 -6.81
N ILE A 50 12.77 -19.14 -5.86
CA ILE A 50 11.96 -19.65 -4.75
C ILE A 50 11.52 -18.49 -3.85
N GLN A 51 12.42 -17.55 -3.55
CA GLN A 51 12.10 -16.36 -2.76
C GLN A 51 11.01 -15.51 -3.41
N PHE A 52 11.09 -15.26 -4.73
CA PHE A 52 10.07 -14.50 -5.45
C PHE A 52 8.73 -15.23 -5.53
N LEU A 53 8.74 -16.56 -5.66
CA LEU A 53 7.52 -17.36 -5.58
C LEU A 53 6.87 -17.25 -4.19
N ILE A 54 7.65 -17.32 -3.11
CA ILE A 54 7.14 -17.16 -1.74
C ILE A 54 6.54 -15.77 -1.56
N ILE A 55 7.24 -14.70 -1.96
CA ILE A 55 6.74 -13.32 -1.87
C ILE A 55 5.44 -13.16 -2.68
N GLY A 56 5.42 -13.69 -3.91
CA GLY A 56 4.24 -13.62 -4.78
C GLY A 56 3.04 -14.36 -4.19
N ILE A 57 3.23 -15.57 -3.68
CA ILE A 57 2.17 -16.36 -3.03
C ILE A 57 1.70 -15.67 -1.75
N SER A 58 2.60 -15.17 -0.90
CA SER A 58 2.23 -14.45 0.32
C SER A 58 1.37 -13.21 0.01
N ASN A 59 1.79 -12.37 -0.92
CA ASN A 59 1.01 -11.18 -1.32
C ASN A 59 -0.33 -11.57 -1.96
N GLY A 60 -0.33 -12.59 -2.81
CA GLY A 60 -1.55 -13.13 -3.42
C GLY A 60 -2.52 -13.69 -2.37
N ALA A 61 -2.01 -14.40 -1.36
CA ALA A 61 -2.81 -14.95 -0.27
C ALA A 61 -3.44 -13.85 0.58
N ILE A 62 -2.71 -12.77 0.89
CA ILE A 62 -3.25 -11.60 1.60
C ILE A 62 -4.42 -11.00 0.82
N ILE A 63 -4.23 -10.74 -0.49
CA ILE A 63 -5.29 -10.17 -1.34
C ILE A 63 -6.48 -11.13 -1.47
N ALA A 64 -6.22 -12.42 -1.62
CA ALA A 64 -7.26 -13.45 -1.71
C ALA A 64 -8.09 -13.55 -0.42
N ILE A 65 -7.46 -13.51 0.75
CA ILE A 65 -8.14 -13.54 2.05
C ILE A 65 -8.96 -12.26 2.25
N ILE A 66 -8.43 -11.09 1.87
CA ILE A 66 -9.18 -9.83 1.94
C ILE A 66 -10.42 -9.89 1.04
N ALA A 67 -10.27 -10.34 -0.21
CA ALA A 67 -11.38 -10.50 -1.14
C ALA A 67 -12.43 -11.48 -0.61
N LEU A 68 -12.00 -12.64 -0.09
CA LEU A 68 -12.89 -13.62 0.53
C LEU A 68 -13.65 -13.00 1.72
N GLY A 69 -12.97 -12.29 2.61
CA GLY A 69 -13.58 -11.58 3.74
C GLY A 69 -14.68 -10.61 3.30
N TYR A 70 -14.41 -9.77 2.29
CA TYR A 70 -15.41 -8.85 1.73
C TYR A 70 -16.62 -9.59 1.14
N THR A 71 -16.41 -10.70 0.43
CA THR A 71 -17.52 -11.50 -0.13
C THR A 71 -18.35 -12.22 0.93
N MET A 72 -17.73 -12.71 2.01
CA MET A 72 -18.43 -13.39 3.11
C MET A 72 -19.27 -12.41 3.92
N VAL A 73 -18.70 -11.26 4.28
CA VAL A 73 -19.38 -10.23 5.09
C VAL A 73 -20.59 -9.69 4.33
N TYR A 74 -20.42 -9.33 3.05
CA TYR A 74 -21.56 -8.90 2.24
C TYR A 74 -22.57 -10.05 2.00
N GLY A 75 -22.10 -11.28 1.80
CA GLY A 75 -22.94 -12.45 1.53
C GLY A 75 -23.88 -12.85 2.67
N ILE A 76 -23.56 -12.53 3.92
CA ILE A 76 -24.41 -12.84 5.09
C ILE A 76 -25.31 -11.66 5.45
N ILE A 77 -24.77 -10.44 5.42
CA ILE A 77 -25.44 -9.27 6.03
C ILE A 77 -26.13 -8.39 4.97
N GLU A 78 -25.83 -8.58 3.68
CA GLU A 78 -26.28 -7.75 2.54
C GLU A 78 -26.00 -6.24 2.70
N LEU A 79 -25.10 -5.86 3.61
CA LEU A 79 -24.70 -4.49 3.91
C LEU A 79 -23.22 -4.27 3.55
N ILE A 80 -22.92 -3.12 2.96
CA ILE A 80 -21.56 -2.74 2.59
C ILE A 80 -20.84 -2.27 3.86
N ASN A 81 -19.93 -3.09 4.39
CA ASN A 81 -19.08 -2.73 5.52
C ASN A 81 -17.80 -2.08 5.02
N PHE A 82 -17.71 -0.75 5.09
CA PHE A 82 -16.50 -0.01 4.71
C PHE A 82 -15.36 -0.17 5.73
N ALA A 83 -15.68 -0.34 7.01
CA ALA A 83 -14.71 -0.42 8.09
C ALA A 83 -13.86 -1.70 8.09
N HIS A 84 -14.19 -2.70 7.25
CA HIS A 84 -13.45 -3.97 7.19
C HIS A 84 -11.97 -3.76 6.83
N GLY A 85 -11.66 -2.84 5.90
CA GLY A 85 -10.30 -2.46 5.56
C GLY A 85 -9.57 -1.75 6.71
N ASP A 86 -10.28 -0.94 7.48
CA ASP A 86 -9.71 -0.18 8.59
C ASP A 86 -9.43 -1.08 9.80
N VAL A 87 -10.27 -2.09 10.04
CA VAL A 87 -9.98 -3.13 11.05
C VAL A 87 -8.70 -3.90 10.68
N TYR A 88 -8.52 -4.22 9.40
CA TYR A 88 -7.29 -4.86 8.92
C TYR A 88 -6.05 -3.97 9.17
N MET A 89 -6.16 -2.67 8.90
CA MET A 89 -5.09 -1.70 9.21
C MET A 89 -4.71 -1.72 10.70
N ILE A 90 -5.68 -1.68 11.61
CA ILE A 90 -5.43 -1.75 13.06
C ILE A 90 -4.76 -3.08 13.45
N GLY A 91 -5.16 -4.19 12.81
CA GLY A 91 -4.52 -5.49 13.00
C GLY A 91 -3.04 -5.47 12.66
N VAL A 92 -2.68 -4.89 11.52
CA VAL A 92 -1.27 -4.73 11.10
C VAL A 92 -0.50 -3.85 12.08
N PHE A 93 -1.05 -2.71 12.50
CA PHE A 93 -0.39 -1.82 13.46
C PHE A 93 -0.20 -2.47 14.83
N THR A 94 -1.16 -3.29 15.26
CA THR A 94 -1.08 -4.05 16.50
C THR A 94 0.03 -5.10 16.42
N SER A 95 0.05 -5.93 15.37
CA SER A 95 1.12 -6.93 15.19
C SER A 95 2.48 -6.28 15.13
N LEU A 96 2.59 -5.16 14.42
CA LEU A 96 3.83 -4.44 14.26
C LEU A 96 4.32 -3.83 15.58
N THR A 97 3.43 -3.23 16.35
CA THR A 97 3.73 -2.73 17.71
C THR A 97 4.22 -3.85 18.63
N VAL A 98 3.57 -5.03 18.60
CA VAL A 98 4.00 -6.20 19.38
C VAL A 98 5.38 -6.69 18.95
N LEU A 99 5.65 -6.76 17.65
CA LEU A 99 6.96 -7.14 17.12
C LEU A 99 8.06 -6.16 17.55
N SER A 100 7.76 -4.85 17.56
CA SER A 100 8.67 -3.81 18.06
C SER A 100 8.97 -3.98 19.55
N LEU A 101 7.92 -4.14 20.37
CA LEU A 101 8.05 -4.26 21.83
C LEU A 101 8.78 -5.53 22.26
N THR A 102 8.58 -6.63 21.52
CA THR A 102 9.28 -7.90 21.78
C THR A 102 10.72 -7.91 21.28
N GLY A 103 11.17 -6.85 20.59
CA GLY A 103 12.52 -6.77 20.00
C GLY A 103 12.73 -7.75 18.84
N THR A 104 11.66 -8.41 18.37
CA THR A 104 11.71 -9.47 17.38
C THR A 104 12.28 -8.98 16.05
N LEU A 105 12.05 -7.70 15.72
CA LEU A 105 12.52 -7.07 14.49
C LEU A 105 14.05 -7.01 14.37
N ASN A 106 14.77 -6.96 15.48
CA ASN A 106 16.23 -6.86 15.53
C ASN A 106 16.90 -8.18 15.93
N SER A 107 16.13 -9.24 16.16
CA SER A 107 16.66 -10.53 16.58
C SER A 107 17.10 -11.36 15.38
N THR A 108 18.32 -11.88 15.43
CA THR A 108 18.84 -12.85 14.44
C THR A 108 18.49 -14.30 14.82
N ASN A 109 17.87 -14.53 15.99
CA ASN A 109 17.59 -15.87 16.47
C ASN A 109 16.25 -16.39 15.89
N PRO A 110 16.26 -17.48 15.09
CA PRO A 110 15.06 -17.96 14.40
C PRO A 110 13.94 -18.37 15.37
N VAL A 111 14.28 -18.86 16.56
CA VAL A 111 13.28 -19.26 17.57
C VAL A 111 12.55 -18.05 18.14
N GLN A 112 13.27 -16.96 18.40
CA GLN A 112 12.67 -15.72 18.89
C GLN A 112 11.77 -15.08 17.83
N ILE A 113 12.15 -15.16 16.55
CA ILE A 113 11.33 -14.66 15.43
C ILE A 113 10.00 -15.41 15.37
N VAL A 114 10.02 -16.75 15.40
CA VAL A 114 8.81 -17.56 15.32
C VAL A 114 7.90 -17.33 16.52
N LEU A 115 8.46 -17.27 17.73
CA LEU A 115 7.68 -17.00 18.95
C LEU A 115 7.09 -15.60 18.96
N GLY A 116 7.88 -14.59 18.55
CA GLY A 116 7.41 -13.21 18.42
C GLY A 116 6.27 -13.07 17.40
N LEU A 117 6.37 -13.75 16.26
CA LEU A 117 5.31 -13.79 15.25
C LEU A 117 4.04 -14.46 15.79
N ALA A 118 4.17 -15.61 16.45
CA ALA A 118 3.04 -16.33 17.03
C ALA A 118 2.32 -15.49 18.09
N PHE A 119 3.09 -14.80 18.93
CA PHE A 119 2.55 -13.92 19.96
C PHE A 119 1.82 -12.71 19.37
N ALA A 120 2.40 -12.05 18.37
CA ALA A 120 1.75 -10.96 17.64
C ALA A 120 0.48 -11.39 16.91
N LEU A 121 0.46 -12.60 16.35
CA LEU A 121 -0.72 -13.15 15.69
C LEU A 121 -1.87 -13.35 16.69
N ILE A 122 -1.59 -13.92 17.86
CA ILE A 122 -2.62 -14.11 18.91
C ILE A 122 -3.17 -12.77 19.37
N ILE A 123 -2.31 -11.80 19.65
CA ILE A 123 -2.74 -10.46 20.09
C ILE A 123 -3.56 -9.78 18.99
N ALA A 124 -3.12 -9.85 17.74
CA ALA A 124 -3.85 -9.25 16.63
C ALA A 124 -5.24 -9.87 16.45
N ILE A 125 -5.40 -11.18 16.61
CA ILE A 125 -6.72 -11.85 16.57
C ILE A 125 -7.62 -11.29 17.66
N VAL A 126 -7.12 -11.20 18.90
CA VAL A 126 -7.90 -10.70 20.04
C VAL A 126 -8.33 -9.24 19.84
N VAL A 127 -7.40 -8.39 19.39
CA VAL A 127 -7.68 -6.97 19.12
C VAL A 127 -8.67 -6.80 17.95
N CYS A 128 -8.48 -7.51 16.84
CA CYS A 128 -9.40 -7.40 15.70
C CYS A 128 -10.79 -7.94 16.03
N ALA A 129 -10.88 -9.06 16.75
CA ALA A 129 -12.15 -9.64 17.16
C ALA A 129 -12.91 -8.72 18.13
N SER A 130 -12.22 -8.18 19.13
CA SER A 130 -12.82 -7.23 20.08
C SER A 130 -13.25 -5.92 19.41
N LEU A 131 -12.44 -5.39 18.49
CA LEU A 131 -12.78 -4.19 17.73
C LEU A 131 -14.03 -4.42 16.85
N ASN A 132 -14.08 -5.53 16.12
CA ASN A 132 -15.22 -5.85 15.26
C ASN A 132 -16.50 -6.07 16.07
N ALA A 133 -16.41 -6.75 17.22
CA ALA A 133 -17.53 -6.90 18.16
C ALA A 133 -17.98 -5.55 18.76
N ALA A 134 -17.04 -4.63 19.03
CA ALA A 134 -17.36 -3.29 19.49
C ALA A 134 -18.08 -2.48 18.40
N ILE A 135 -17.65 -2.55 17.15
CA ILE A 135 -18.30 -1.90 16.00
C ILE A 135 -19.72 -2.45 15.84
N GLU A 136 -19.89 -3.77 15.87
CA GLU A 136 -21.20 -4.39 15.79
C GLU A 136 -22.13 -3.89 16.90
N ARG A 137 -21.64 -3.82 18.15
CA ARG A 137 -22.44 -3.42 19.31
C ARG A 137 -22.76 -1.92 19.33
N LEU A 138 -21.82 -1.07 18.93
CA LEU A 138 -21.95 0.39 19.01
C LEU A 138 -22.70 0.97 17.81
N ALA A 139 -22.38 0.51 16.60
CA ALA A 139 -22.95 1.01 15.36
C ALA A 139 -24.11 0.11 14.90
N TYR A 140 -23.82 -1.12 14.50
CA TYR A 140 -24.76 -1.90 13.68
C TYR A 140 -25.96 -2.43 14.46
N ARG A 141 -25.78 -2.90 15.70
CA ARG A 141 -26.87 -3.47 16.51
C ARG A 141 -27.97 -2.46 16.83
N ARG A 142 -27.62 -1.17 16.92
CA ARG A 142 -28.59 -0.08 17.17
C ARG A 142 -29.37 0.31 15.92
N LEU A 143 -28.79 0.09 14.74
CA LEU A 143 -29.38 0.48 13.45
C LEU A 143 -30.07 -0.68 12.71
N ARG A 144 -30.24 -1.84 13.34
CA ARG A 144 -30.85 -3.03 12.69
C ARG A 144 -32.28 -2.80 12.19
N ASN A 145 -33.04 -1.94 12.86
CA ASN A 145 -34.43 -1.61 12.48
C ASN A 145 -34.53 -0.37 11.58
N ALA A 146 -33.39 0.26 11.24
CA ALA A 146 -33.37 1.48 10.46
C ALA A 146 -33.35 1.19 8.93
N PRO A 147 -33.71 2.17 8.09
CA PRO A 147 -33.62 2.02 6.64
C PRO A 147 -32.18 1.68 6.20
N ARG A 148 -32.03 0.92 5.10
CA ARG A 148 -30.72 0.41 4.61
C ARG A 148 -29.63 1.48 4.41
N LEU A 149 -30.01 2.73 4.24
CA LEU A 149 -29.09 3.88 4.11
C LEU A 149 -28.40 4.26 5.44
N ALA A 150 -29.07 4.08 6.58
CA ALA A 150 -28.53 4.52 7.87
C ALA A 150 -27.34 3.66 8.35
N PRO A 151 -27.35 2.32 8.22
CA PRO A 151 -26.16 1.48 8.46
C PRO A 151 -24.98 1.84 7.55
N LEU A 152 -25.22 2.22 6.29
CA LEU A 152 -24.18 2.62 5.35
C LEU A 152 -23.45 3.89 5.81
N ILE A 153 -24.20 4.93 6.19
CA ILE A 153 -23.65 6.19 6.71
C ILE A 153 -22.88 5.93 8.01
N SER A 154 -23.42 5.08 8.89
CA SER A 154 -22.73 4.69 10.12
C SER A 154 -21.44 3.92 9.85
N ALA A 155 -21.40 3.06 8.83
CA ALA A 155 -20.20 2.33 8.44
C ALA A 155 -19.10 3.29 7.98
N ILE A 156 -19.44 4.28 7.14
CA ILE A 156 -18.51 5.33 6.70
C ILE A 156 -18.01 6.15 7.91
N GLY A 157 -18.92 6.55 8.81
CA GLY A 157 -18.55 7.29 10.02
C GLY A 157 -17.58 6.51 10.92
N MET A 158 -17.81 5.21 11.12
CA MET A 158 -16.89 4.36 11.87
C MET A 158 -15.53 4.18 11.15
N SER A 159 -15.54 4.10 9.82
CA SER A 159 -14.32 4.00 9.01
C SER A 159 -13.40 5.20 9.28
N PHE A 160 -13.94 6.43 9.20
CA PHE A 160 -13.18 7.64 9.51
C PHE A 160 -12.66 7.69 10.95
N ILE A 161 -13.44 7.23 11.92
CA ILE A 161 -12.99 7.18 13.32
C ILE A 161 -11.79 6.24 13.46
N ILE A 162 -11.86 5.03 12.87
CA ILE A 162 -10.80 4.04 12.95
C ILE A 162 -9.56 4.50 12.16
N GLU A 163 -9.75 5.10 11.00
CA GLU A 163 -8.69 5.71 10.19
C GLU A 163 -7.94 6.77 10.99
N ASN A 164 -8.65 7.71 11.62
CA ASN A 164 -8.03 8.76 12.44
C ASN A 164 -7.28 8.19 13.66
N ILE A 165 -7.81 7.14 14.29
CA ILE A 165 -7.08 6.41 15.36
C ILE A 165 -5.80 5.79 14.81
N GLY A 166 -5.86 5.18 13.62
CA GLY A 166 -4.69 4.65 12.92
C GLY A 166 -3.65 5.72 12.62
N LEU A 167 -4.07 6.88 12.12
CA LEU A 167 -3.17 8.01 11.85
C LEU A 167 -2.49 8.52 13.12
N MET A 168 -3.23 8.63 14.24
CA MET A 168 -2.65 8.99 15.53
C MET A 168 -1.64 7.94 16.04
N TRP A 169 -1.92 6.66 15.81
CA TRP A 169 -1.00 5.58 16.15
C TRP A 169 0.26 5.63 15.26
N ALA A 170 0.10 5.83 13.95
CA ALA A 170 1.21 5.92 13.00
C ALA A 170 2.11 7.13 13.26
N ALA A 171 1.58 8.24 13.78
CA ALA A 171 2.36 9.41 14.16
C ALA A 171 3.36 9.12 15.30
N GLN A 172 3.18 8.05 16.07
CA GLN A 172 4.10 7.62 17.12
C GLN A 172 5.28 6.86 16.48
N ALA A 173 6.27 7.59 15.96
CA ALA A 173 7.46 7.06 15.28
C ALA A 173 8.32 6.06 16.09
N TRP A 174 8.08 5.93 17.41
CA TRP A 174 8.85 5.07 18.30
C TRP A 174 8.32 3.62 18.39
N LEU A 175 7.09 3.35 17.92
CA LEU A 175 6.43 2.04 18.07
C LEU A 175 6.31 1.25 16.75
N VAL A 176 6.45 1.94 15.62
CA VAL A 176 6.30 1.38 14.28
C VAL A 176 7.66 1.45 13.56
N PRO A 177 8.31 0.33 13.21
CA PRO A 177 9.56 0.36 12.47
C PRO A 177 9.30 1.01 11.11
N SER A 178 10.11 2.03 10.82
CA SER A 178 10.08 2.74 9.55
C SER A 178 10.43 1.77 8.41
N PHE A 179 9.47 1.50 7.51
CA PHE A 179 9.75 0.78 6.27
C PHE A 179 10.56 1.68 5.33
N GLY A 180 11.89 1.68 5.50
CA GLY A 180 12.84 2.43 4.68
C GLY A 180 13.22 3.80 5.26
N THR A 181 14.26 4.39 4.67
CA THR A 181 14.85 5.71 5.01
C THR A 181 13.93 6.90 4.70
N THR A 182 12.64 6.67 4.54
CA THR A 182 11.61 7.69 4.44
C THR A 182 10.41 7.17 5.21
N GLY A 183 10.26 7.68 6.44
CA GLY A 183 9.24 7.30 7.40
C GLY A 183 7.90 6.95 6.79
N GLY A 184 7.34 5.83 7.24
CA GLY A 184 5.91 5.55 7.09
C GLY A 184 5.12 6.79 7.48
N ALA A 185 4.23 7.22 6.58
CA ALA A 185 3.43 8.43 6.71
C ALA A 185 4.20 9.76 6.82
N SER A 186 5.38 9.90 6.20
CA SER A 186 5.70 11.24 5.66
C SER A 186 4.65 11.53 4.60
N GLN A 187 3.73 12.46 4.91
CA GLN A 187 2.82 12.97 3.90
C GLN A 187 3.69 13.32 2.69
N LYS A 188 3.46 12.66 1.55
CA LYS A 188 4.06 13.05 0.28
C LYS A 188 3.38 14.36 -0.13
N VAL A 189 3.67 15.43 0.60
CA VAL A 189 3.15 16.77 0.35
C VAL A 189 3.82 17.24 -0.94
N PHE A 190 3.03 17.74 -1.87
CA PHE A 190 3.54 18.54 -2.98
C PHE A 190 4.22 19.77 -2.36
N PRO A 191 5.56 19.81 -2.25
CA PRO A 191 6.54 19.87 -3.36
C PRO A 191 7.58 18.73 -3.41
N ASP A 192 7.58 17.81 -2.44
CA ASP A 192 8.64 16.80 -2.29
C ASP A 192 8.55 15.69 -3.34
N MET A 193 7.34 15.34 -3.78
CA MET A 193 7.11 14.36 -4.85
C MET A 193 7.71 14.79 -6.20
N LEU A 194 7.61 16.08 -6.52
CA LEU A 194 8.12 16.64 -7.75
C LEU A 194 9.65 16.58 -7.77
N SER A 195 10.29 16.83 -6.63
CA SER A 195 11.75 16.76 -6.49
C SER A 195 12.32 15.34 -6.62
N ALA A 196 11.58 14.33 -6.12
CA ALA A 196 11.93 12.92 -6.28
C ALA A 196 11.78 12.45 -7.74
N LEU A 197 10.74 12.92 -8.44
CA LEU A 197 10.53 12.66 -9.87
C LEU A 197 11.68 13.22 -10.71
N PHE A 198 12.10 14.47 -10.46
CA PHE A 198 13.21 15.10 -11.18
C PHE A 198 14.56 14.42 -10.95
N LYS A 199 14.83 13.98 -9.71
CA LYS A 199 16.02 13.17 -9.41
C LYS A 199 16.01 11.83 -10.13
N ALA A 200 14.86 11.16 -10.18
CA ALA A 200 14.71 9.88 -10.88
C ALA A 200 14.88 10.01 -12.40
N THR A 201 14.57 11.16 -12.99
CA THR A 201 14.81 11.46 -14.42
C THR A 201 16.23 11.96 -14.72
N GLY A 202 17.15 11.90 -13.76
CA GLY A 202 18.54 12.38 -13.94
C GLY A 202 18.69 13.91 -13.97
N PHE A 203 17.62 14.65 -13.66
CA PHE A 203 17.66 16.10 -13.53
C PHE A 203 18.17 16.43 -12.12
N ASN A 204 19.50 16.48 -11.95
CA ASN A 204 20.10 17.13 -10.80
C ASN A 204 19.76 18.61 -10.94
N GLY A 205 18.72 19.06 -10.25
CA GLY A 205 18.39 20.47 -10.12
C GLY A 205 19.58 21.19 -9.50
N GLY A 206 20.52 21.61 -10.33
CA GLY A 206 21.44 22.67 -9.97
C GLY A 206 20.55 23.83 -9.55
N ASP A 207 20.82 24.38 -8.37
CA ASP A 207 20.20 25.61 -7.92
C ASP A 207 20.60 26.71 -8.90
N VAL A 208 19.90 26.82 -10.04
CA VAL A 208 20.10 27.90 -10.99
C VAL A 208 19.48 29.12 -10.33
N ASN A 209 20.32 29.80 -9.57
CA ASN A 209 20.01 31.01 -8.85
C ASN A 209 19.91 32.14 -9.89
N LEU A 210 18.79 32.19 -10.63
CA LEU A 210 18.63 33.03 -11.82
C LEU A 210 18.56 34.53 -11.52
N LEU A 211 18.76 34.99 -10.28
CA LEU A 211 18.57 36.40 -9.89
C LEU A 211 19.65 36.93 -8.93
N VAL A 212 20.92 36.57 -9.12
CA VAL A 212 22.06 37.36 -8.58
C VAL A 212 22.12 38.76 -9.24
N ALA A 213 21.35 39.02 -10.30
CA ALA A 213 21.41 40.26 -11.07
C ALA A 213 20.45 41.39 -10.64
N SER A 214 19.53 41.21 -9.67
CA SER A 214 18.48 42.23 -9.43
C SER A 214 18.15 42.60 -7.98
N GLY A 215 18.92 42.16 -6.98
CA GLY A 215 18.94 42.80 -5.65
C GLY A 215 17.65 42.72 -4.78
N LEU A 216 16.66 41.91 -5.13
CA LEU A 216 15.51 41.62 -4.24
C LEU A 216 15.75 40.35 -3.39
N PRO A 217 15.29 40.29 -2.12
CA PRO A 217 15.50 39.16 -1.22
C PRO A 217 14.51 37.99 -1.45
N LEU A 218 14.15 37.69 -2.71
CA LEU A 218 13.27 36.57 -3.06
C LEU A 218 14.05 35.50 -3.82
N ARG A 219 14.31 34.38 -3.15
CA ARG A 219 14.92 33.17 -3.73
C ARG A 219 13.84 32.31 -4.36
N LEU A 220 13.62 32.45 -5.66
CA LEU A 220 12.73 31.58 -6.42
C LEU A 220 13.52 30.44 -7.06
N THR A 221 13.22 29.21 -6.67
CA THR A 221 13.81 28.02 -7.28
C THR A 221 12.96 27.56 -8.47
N VAL A 222 13.55 26.78 -9.39
CA VAL A 222 12.82 26.19 -10.54
C VAL A 222 11.63 25.35 -10.06
N LYS A 223 11.71 24.77 -8.86
CA LYS A 223 10.62 24.02 -8.22
C LYS A 223 9.43 24.92 -7.88
N ASP A 224 9.69 26.13 -7.37
CA ASP A 224 8.65 27.10 -7.00
C ASP A 224 7.92 27.62 -8.24
N ILE A 225 8.65 27.86 -9.34
CA ILE A 225 8.09 28.34 -10.60
C ILE A 225 7.15 27.29 -11.23
N LEU A 226 7.53 26.00 -11.21
CA LEU A 226 6.71 24.94 -11.80
C LEU A 226 5.39 24.73 -11.04
N VAL A 227 5.40 24.86 -9.71
CA VAL A 227 4.18 24.83 -8.89
C VAL A 227 3.24 25.98 -9.25
N ILE A 228 3.78 27.18 -9.45
CA ILE A 228 2.99 28.35 -9.88
C ILE A 228 2.37 28.12 -11.26
N VAL A 229 3.10 27.51 -12.21
CA VAL A 229 2.60 27.26 -13.58
C VAL A 229 1.56 26.14 -13.63
N LEU A 230 1.68 25.10 -12.81
CA LEU A 230 0.71 24.00 -12.76
C LEU A 230 -0.55 24.31 -11.93
N ALA A 231 -0.51 25.37 -11.12
CA ALA A 231 -1.64 25.81 -10.29
C ALA A 231 -2.57 26.83 -10.99
N VAL A 232 -2.25 27.24 -12.24
CA VAL A 232 -3.09 28.05 -13.14
C VAL A 232 -3.65 27.16 -14.23
#